data_AF-A0A920ALM0-F1
#
_entry.id   AF-A0A920ALM0-F1
#
_cell.length_a   1.000
_cell.length_b   1.000
_cell.length_c   1.000
_cell.angle_alpha   90.00
_cell.angle_beta   90.00
_cell.angle_gamma   90.00
#
_symmetry.space_group_name_H-M   'P 1'
#
loop_
_entity.id
_entity.type
_entity.pdbx_description
1 polymer ?
#
loop_
_entity_poly.entity_id
_entity_poly.type
_entity_poly.pdbx_seq_one_letter_code
_entity_poly.pdbx_strand_id
1 'polypeptide(L)' 'MNYNNLRFLLNKRPKGMPEDDCWALNSEIISDLHNGEVLIKTEYLSIDPYMRGKMNDGLSYTPPLKIGEVMVG' A
#
# COMPACT_ATOMS: atom_id res chain seq x y z
N MET A 1 -1.30 -22.18 -5.60
CA MET A 1 -1.32 -22.16 -4.10
C MET A 1 -2.32 -21.10 -3.67
N ASN A 2 -3.19 -21.34 -2.67
CA ASN A 2 -4.20 -20.33 -2.27
C ASN A 2 -3.77 -19.56 -1.02
N TYR A 3 -2.94 -18.54 -1.21
CA TYR A 3 -2.63 -17.58 -0.14
C TYR A 3 -3.60 -16.41 -0.21
N ASN A 4 -4.03 -15.93 0.96
CA ASN A 4 -4.82 -14.72 1.07
C ASN A 4 -3.93 -13.57 1.54
N ASN A 5 -3.79 -12.54 0.72
CA ASN A 5 -2.98 -11.36 0.98
C ASN A 5 -3.85 -10.22 1.53
N LEU A 6 -3.59 -9.79 2.76
CA LEU A 6 -4.23 -8.62 3.35
C LEU A 6 -3.43 -7.37 2.99
N ARG A 7 -4.13 -6.34 2.50
CA ARG A 7 -3.52 -5.12 1.94
C ARG A 7 -4.20 -3.90 2.51
N PHE A 8 -3.41 -2.92 2.93
CA PHE A 8 -3.92 -1.58 3.23
C PHE A 8 -3.87 -0.72 1.98
N LEU A 9 -5.04 -0.34 1.47
CA LEU A 9 -5.19 0.54 0.32
C LEU A 9 -5.37 1.98 0.80
N LEU A 10 -4.87 2.94 0.02
CA LEU A 10 -5.19 4.35 0.23
C LEU A 10 -6.63 4.61 -0.23
N ASN A 11 -7.54 4.79 0.71
CA ASN A 11 -8.96 5.03 0.45
C ASN A 11 -9.29 6.52 0.26
N LYS A 12 -8.59 7.40 0.99
CA LYS A 12 -8.83 8.84 0.97
C LYS A 12 -7.55 9.61 1.24
N ARG A 13 -7.41 10.79 0.62
CA ARG A 13 -6.28 11.68 0.89
C ARG A 13 -6.45 12.37 2.25
N PRO A 14 -5.45 12.31 3.13
CA PRO A 14 -5.53 12.90 4.47
C PRO A 14 -5.50 14.43 4.40
N LYS A 15 -6.31 15.08 5.24
CA LYS A 15 -6.20 16.52 5.53
C LYS A 15 -5.57 16.67 6.91
N GLY A 16 -4.30 17.09 6.97
CA GLY A 16 -3.53 17.05 8.21
C GLY A 16 -2.98 15.64 8.49
N MET A 17 -3.22 15.10 9.68
CA MET A 17 -2.81 13.72 10.02
C MET A 17 -3.71 12.70 9.32
N PRO A 18 -3.17 11.52 8.93
CA PRO A 18 -4.00 10.41 8.48
C PRO A 18 -4.96 9.95 9.57
N GLU A 19 -6.23 9.80 9.19
CA GLU A 19 -7.28 9.21 10.01
C GLU A 19 -7.60 7.79 9.49
N ASP A 20 -8.38 7.03 10.24
CA ASP A 20 -8.72 5.64 9.88
C ASP A 20 -9.40 5.52 8.51
N ASP A 21 -10.18 6.53 8.12
CA ASP A 21 -10.89 6.56 6.83
C ASP A 21 -9.97 6.77 5.61
N CYS A 22 -8.70 7.10 5.84
CA CYS A 22 -7.68 7.15 4.81
C CYS A 22 -7.30 5.76 4.30
N TRP A 23 -7.70 4.71 5.01
CA TRP A 23 -7.31 3.33 4.73
C TRP A 23 -8.52 2.45 4.43
N ALA A 24 -8.33 1.51 3.50
CA ALA A 24 -9.25 0.40 3.30
C ALA A 24 -8.46 -0.90 3.42
N LEU A 25 -8.89 -1.79 4.33
CA LEU A 25 -8.35 -3.14 4.40
C LEU A 25 -9.00 -3.98 3.30
N ASN A 26 -8.16 -4.52 2.42
CA ASN A 26 -8.57 -5.37 1.32
C ASN A 26 -7.90 -6.75 1.42
N SER A 27 -8.56 -7.76 0.85
CA SER A 27 -8.10 -9.14 0.78
C SER A 27 -8.00 -9.57 -0.68
N GLU A 28 -6.92 -10.21 -1.07
CA GLU A 28 -6.71 -10.71 -2.44
C GLU A 28 -6.10 -12.11 -2.44
N ILE A 29 -6.61 -12.98 -3.33
CA ILE A 29 -6.02 -14.30 -3.53
C ILE A 29 -4.77 -14.14 -4.40
N ILE A 30 -3.65 -14.68 -3.92
CA ILE A 30 -2.38 -14.68 -4.67
C ILE A 30 -2.47 -15.70 -5.82
N SER A 31 -2.23 -15.22 -7.04
CA SER A 31 -2.13 -16.05 -8.24
C SER A 31 -0.88 -16.92 -8.24
N ASP A 32 -0.85 -17.94 -9.10
CA ASP A 32 0.35 -18.76 -9.27
C ASP A 32 1.51 -17.95 -9.86
N LEU A 33 2.73 -18.25 -9.40
CA LEU A 33 3.94 -17.56 -9.82
C LEU A 33 4.34 -17.93 -11.26
N HIS A 34 4.87 -16.96 -11.98
CA HIS A 34 5.51 -17.14 -13.27
C HIS A 34 7.02 -17.36 -13.13
N ASN A 35 7.67 -17.76 -14.24
CA ASN A 35 9.12 -17.96 -14.25
C ASN A 35 9.86 -16.65 -13.94
N GLY A 36 10.76 -16.69 -12.97
CA GLY A 36 11.54 -15.54 -12.51
C GLY A 36 10.86 -14.71 -11.41
N GLU A 37 9.66 -15.06 -10.97
CA GLU A 37 8.99 -14.40 -9.85
C GLU A 37 9.29 -15.09 -8.51
N VAL A 38 9.15 -14.32 -7.43
CA VAL A 38 9.27 -14.83 -6.06
C VAL A 38 8.06 -14.38 -5.24
N LEU A 39 7.59 -15.26 -4.35
CA LEU A 39 6.57 -14.92 -3.37
C LEU A 39 7.25 -14.65 -2.02
N ILE A 40 6.99 -13.46 -1.47
CA ILE A 40 7.54 -13.02 -0.18
C ILE A 40 6.41 -12.92 0.83
N LYS A 41 6.58 -13.56 2.00
CA LYS A 41 5.74 -13.32 3.17
C LYS A 41 6.38 -12.19 3.98
N THR A 42 5.76 -11.02 3.96
CA THR A 42 6.22 -9.86 4.73
C THR A 42 5.99 -10.10 6.23
N GLU A 43 7.07 -10.14 7.02
CA GLU A 43 6.99 -10.28 8.49
C GLU A 43 7.01 -8.92 9.20
N TYR A 44 7.65 -7.91 8.59
CA TYR A 44 7.79 -6.57 9.14
C TYR A 44 7.63 -5.52 8.04
N LEU A 45 7.05 -4.37 8.39
CA LEU A 45 6.88 -3.21 7.52
C LEU A 45 7.50 -1.98 8.19
N SER A 46 8.37 -1.28 7.47
CA SER A 46 8.87 0.02 7.93
C SER A 46 7.77 1.06 7.86
N ILE A 47 7.69 1.91 8.88
CA ILE A 47 6.74 3.03 8.94
C ILE A 47 7.55 4.31 9.04
N ASP A 48 7.70 4.99 7.91
CA ASP A 48 8.60 6.13 7.78
C ASP A 48 7.86 7.43 7.43
N PRO A 49 8.36 8.61 7.85
CA PRO A 49 7.71 9.89 7.57
C PRO A 49 7.46 10.17 6.07
N TYR A 50 8.28 9.62 5.17
CA TYR A 50 8.13 9.82 3.72
C TYR A 50 6.80 9.27 3.18
N MET A 51 6.24 8.24 3.83
CA MET A 51 4.95 7.65 3.50
C MET A 51 3.83 8.70 3.49
N ARG A 52 3.90 9.70 4.39
CA ARG A 52 2.94 10.81 4.41
C ARG A 52 2.97 11.62 3.11
N GLY A 53 4.15 11.80 2.52
CA GLY A 53 4.33 12.49 1.24
C GLY A 53 3.69 11.73 0.08
N LYS A 54 3.81 10.40 0.08
CA LYS A 54 3.18 9.51 -0.92
C LYS A 54 1.65 9.63 -0.95
N MET A 55 1.02 9.90 0.19
CA MET A 55 -0.45 10.03 0.27
C MET A 55 -1.01 11.33 -0.33
N ASN A 56 -0.18 12.36 -0.51
CA ASN A 56 -0.58 13.66 -1.04
C ASN A 56 -0.53 13.69 -2.57
N ASP A 57 -1.46 14.41 -3.22
CA ASP A 57 -1.44 14.65 -4.68
C ASP A 57 -0.55 15.83 -5.11
N GLY A 58 0.47 16.12 -4.31
CA GLY A 58 1.33 17.29 -4.51
C GLY A 58 2.50 17.01 -5.43
N LEU A 59 3.13 18.09 -5.93
CA LEU A 59 4.44 18.01 -6.57
C LEU A 59 5.44 17.37 -5.60
N SER A 60 5.97 16.22 -6.01
CA SER A 60 6.98 15.46 -5.27
C SER A 60 7.93 14.82 -6.28
N TYR A 61 9.18 14.61 -5.87
CA TYR A 61 10.16 13.90 -6.69
C TYR A 61 9.81 12.41 -6.86
N THR A 62 8.97 11.87 -5.97
CA THR A 62 8.43 10.52 -6.12
C THR A 62 6.94 10.60 -6.45
N PRO A 63 6.45 9.82 -7.43
CA PRO A 63 5.03 9.79 -7.76
C PRO A 63 4.16 9.49 -6.53
N PRO A 64 3.03 10.21 -6.38
CA PRO A 64 2.09 9.97 -5.30
C PRO A 64 1.36 8.65 -5.52
N LEU A 65 0.92 8.06 -4.42
CA LEU A 65 0.04 6.90 -4.42
C LEU A 65 -1.36 7.33 -4.86
N LYS A 66 -1.96 6.56 -5.77
CA LYS A 66 -3.35 6.79 -6.21
C LYS A 66 -4.33 6.20 -5.20
N ILE A 67 -5.55 6.72 -5.21
CA ILE A 67 -6.64 6.11 -4.44
C ILE A 67 -6.89 4.68 -4.96
N GLY A 68 -6.98 3.73 -4.04
CA GLY A 68 -7.11 2.31 -4.31
C GLY A 68 -5.79 1.55 -4.46
N GLU A 69 -4.64 2.22 -4.50
CA GLU A 69 -3.34 1.54 -4.53
C GLU A 69 -2.89 1.09 -3.13
N VAL A 70 -2.10 0.02 -3.09
CA VAL A 70 -1.54 -0.57 -1.86
C VAL A 70 -0.49 0.37 -1.28
N MET A 71 -0.55 0.63 0.02
CA MET A 71 0.46 1.41 0.70
C MET A 71 1.81 0.69 0.68
N VAL A 72 2.85 1.42 0.29
CA VAL A 72 4.23 0.90 0.24
C VAL A 72 5.03 1.44 1.43
N GLY A 73 5.83 0.56 2.04
CA GLY A 73 6.87 0.91 3.02
C GLY A 73 8.16 1.30 2.34
#